data_AF-A0A9W6N6F8-F1
#
_entry.id   AF-A0A9W6N6F8-F1
#
_cell.length_a   1.000
_cell.length_b   1.000
_cell.length_c   1.000
_cell.angle_alpha   90.00
_cell.angle_beta   90.00
_cell.angle_gamma   90.00
#
_symmetry.space_group_name_H-M   'P 1'
#
loop_
_entity.id
_entity.type
_entity.pdbx_description
1 polymer ?
#
loop_
_entity_poly.entity_id
_entity_poly.type
_entity_poly.pdbx_seq_one_letter_code
_entity_poly.pdbx_strand_id
1 'polypeptide(L)'
;MENMHSLPDPEAGFDDIAPAIRISLSGVAATIARGVCRHLRDAGYGCLLETPLRSGRRADVMAVGRAGEIVIVEIKSGPQDFRTDRKWPEYRAFCDRLYFAVDRGFPQEMIPADVGLIAADGYGAAVLREAPVHSLSGARRKAVTIRFARLAAARLQATADPPSIAVL
;
A
#
# COMPACT_ATOMS: atom_id res chain seq x y z
N MET A 1 -20.13 -12.98 -43.52
CA MET A 1 -20.72 -12.91 -42.16
C MET A 1 -19.57 -12.93 -41.19
N GLU A 2 -19.06 -11.75 -40.87
CA GLU A 2 -17.93 -11.57 -39.96
C GLU A 2 -18.32 -12.00 -38.54
N ASN A 3 -17.50 -12.86 -37.95
CA ASN A 3 -17.61 -13.25 -36.55
C ASN A 3 -17.26 -12.04 -35.70
N MET A 4 -18.28 -11.53 -35.02
CA MET A 4 -18.21 -10.50 -33.98
C MET A 4 -17.18 -10.93 -32.94
N HIS A 5 -16.07 -10.20 -32.86
CA HIS A 5 -15.06 -10.32 -31.82
C HIS A 5 -15.76 -10.06 -30.48
N SER A 6 -16.06 -11.11 -29.72
CA SER A 6 -16.56 -10.97 -28.35
C SER A 6 -15.56 -10.11 -27.59
N LEU A 7 -15.99 -8.90 -27.22
CA LEU A 7 -15.23 -8.08 -26.29
C LEU A 7 -15.05 -8.89 -25.01
N PRO A 8 -13.84 -8.94 -24.41
CA PRO A 8 -13.65 -9.61 -23.14
C PRO A 8 -14.60 -9.01 -22.10
N ASP A 9 -15.22 -9.90 -21.33
CA ASP A 9 -16.17 -9.56 -20.27
C ASP A 9 -15.53 -8.57 -19.28
N PRO A 10 -16.11 -7.37 -19.06
CA PRO A 10 -15.50 -6.35 -18.19
C PRO A 10 -15.42 -6.75 -16.71
N GLU A 11 -16.04 -7.87 -16.33
CA GLU A 11 -16.00 -8.48 -14.98
C GLU A 11 -14.91 -9.57 -14.84
N ALA A 12 -14.26 -10.00 -15.94
CA ALA A 12 -13.23 -11.04 -15.92
C ALA A 12 -11.91 -10.49 -15.35
N GLY A 13 -11.77 -10.52 -14.02
CA GLY A 13 -10.51 -10.25 -13.31
C GLY A 13 -10.66 -9.68 -11.90
N PHE A 14 -11.81 -9.85 -11.23
CA PHE A 14 -12.11 -9.15 -9.98
C PHE A 14 -11.92 -9.98 -8.69
N ASP A 15 -11.73 -11.30 -8.77
CA ASP A 15 -11.80 -12.19 -7.60
C ASP A 15 -10.49 -12.84 -7.13
N ASP A 16 -9.35 -12.61 -7.78
CA ASP A 16 -8.04 -13.11 -7.29
C ASP A 16 -7.46 -12.21 -6.18
N ILE A 17 -8.19 -12.07 -5.07
CA ILE A 17 -7.54 -11.71 -3.80
C ILE A 17 -6.98 -13.01 -3.25
N ALA A 18 -5.77 -13.38 -3.68
CA ALA A 18 -5.04 -14.52 -3.13
C ALA A 18 -5.03 -14.41 -1.59
N PRO A 19 -5.71 -15.32 -0.87
CA PRO A 19 -6.13 -15.10 0.52
C PRO A 19 -4.98 -15.19 1.53
N ALA A 20 -3.79 -15.58 1.09
CA ALA A 20 -2.62 -15.79 1.94
C ALA A 20 -1.33 -15.25 1.29
N ILE A 21 -1.20 -13.94 1.14
CA ILE A 21 0.13 -13.36 0.95
C ILE A 21 0.78 -13.31 2.34
N ARG A 22 1.75 -14.20 2.57
CA ARG A 22 2.75 -13.96 3.62
C ARG A 22 3.42 -12.64 3.31
N ILE A 23 3.36 -11.70 4.24
CA ILE A 23 4.03 -10.41 4.07
C ILE A 23 5.51 -10.66 3.78
N SER A 24 5.97 -10.20 2.61
CA SER A 24 7.33 -10.45 2.12
C SER A 24 8.36 -9.42 2.61
N LEU A 25 7.89 -8.30 3.17
CA LEU A 25 8.74 -7.31 3.85
C LEU A 25 9.60 -7.99 4.92
N SER A 26 10.91 -7.74 4.87
CA SER A 26 11.91 -8.32 5.76
C SER A 26 12.95 -7.29 6.18
N GLY A 27 13.76 -7.63 7.19
CA GLY A 27 14.88 -6.79 7.65
C GLY A 27 14.48 -5.35 8.01
N VAL A 28 15.21 -4.39 7.44
CA VAL A 28 14.97 -2.95 7.63
C VAL A 28 13.59 -2.54 7.15
N ALA A 29 13.12 -3.07 6.01
CA ALA A 29 11.82 -2.71 5.46
C ALA A 29 10.66 -3.14 6.39
N ALA A 30 10.72 -4.35 6.95
CA ALA A 30 9.75 -4.81 7.94
C ALA A 30 9.75 -3.95 9.22
N THR A 31 10.94 -3.49 9.63
CA THR A 31 11.12 -2.63 10.80
C THR A 31 10.46 -1.27 10.58
N ILE A 32 10.72 -0.63 9.44
CA ILE A 32 10.08 0.64 9.03
C ILE A 32 8.56 0.46 8.93
N ALA A 33 8.09 -0.61 8.28
CA ALA A 33 6.66 -0.91 8.13
C ALA A 33 5.93 -0.96 9.47
N ARG A 34 6.55 -1.58 10.48
CA ARG A 34 6.01 -1.66 11.84
C ARG A 34 5.86 -0.28 12.47
N GLY A 35 6.88 0.57 12.38
CA GLY A 35 6.84 1.94 12.89
C GLY A 35 5.77 2.79 12.22
N VAL A 36 5.71 2.73 10.89
CA VAL A 36 4.70 3.43 10.08
C VAL A 36 3.29 2.99 10.48
N CYS A 37 3.02 1.68 10.54
CA CYS A 37 1.70 1.18 10.90
C CYS A 37 1.27 1.57 12.33
N ARG A 38 2.22 1.64 13.28
CA ARG A 38 1.93 2.12 14.64
C ARG A 38 1.55 3.60 14.63
N HIS A 39 2.37 4.43 13.99
CA HIS A 39 2.11 5.86 13.87
C HIS A 39 0.75 6.14 13.21
N LEU A 40 0.47 5.49 12.08
CA LEU A 40 -0.80 5.63 11.36
C LEU A 40 -2.01 5.18 12.21
N ARG A 41 -1.88 4.06 12.93
CA ARG A 41 -2.94 3.60 13.83
C ARG A 41 -3.20 4.60 14.96
N ASP A 42 -2.15 5.15 15.56
CA ASP A 42 -2.28 6.14 16.62
C ASP A 42 -2.93 7.44 16.09
N ALA A 43 -2.71 7.76 14.81
CA ALA A 43 -3.41 8.82 14.09
C ALA A 43 -4.84 8.47 13.63
N GLY A 44 -5.33 7.25 13.93
CA GLY A 44 -6.70 6.82 13.64
C GLY A 44 -6.93 6.17 12.27
N TYR A 45 -5.88 5.68 11.62
CA TYR A 45 -5.97 4.95 10.36
C TYR A 45 -6.02 3.43 10.57
N GLY A 46 -6.74 2.73 9.70
CA GLY A 46 -6.58 1.28 9.50
C GLY A 46 -5.56 1.00 8.41
N CYS A 47 -4.62 0.08 8.64
CA CYS A 47 -3.50 -0.19 7.74
C CYS A 47 -3.53 -1.61 7.17
N LEU A 48 -3.10 -1.76 5.91
CA LEU A 48 -2.77 -3.04 5.28
C LEU A 48 -1.38 -2.95 4.66
N LEU A 49 -0.55 -3.96 4.96
CA LEU A 49 0.74 -4.14 4.32
C LEU A 49 0.60 -4.79 2.95
N GLU A 50 1.49 -4.49 2.02
CA GLU A 50 1.59 -5.17 0.73
C GLU A 50 0.24 -5.27 0.00
N THR A 51 -0.41 -4.12 -0.17
CA THR A 51 -1.72 -4.05 -0.80
C THR A 51 -1.54 -4.03 -2.31
N PRO A 52 -1.94 -5.09 -3.06
CA PRO A 52 -1.88 -5.06 -4.51
C PRO A 52 -2.71 -3.88 -5.02
N LEU A 53 -2.48 -3.39 -6.24
CA LEU A 53 -3.20 -2.28 -6.90
C LEU A 53 -3.69 -2.72 -8.28
N ARG A 54 -4.68 -2.03 -8.86
CA ARG A 54 -5.18 -2.36 -10.22
C ARG A 54 -4.14 -2.15 -11.32
N SER A 55 -3.10 -1.36 -11.06
CA SER A 55 -1.96 -1.19 -11.97
C SER A 55 -1.04 -2.42 -12.05
N GLY A 56 -1.29 -3.48 -11.28
CA GLY A 56 -0.36 -4.60 -11.11
C GLY A 56 0.79 -4.28 -10.14
N ARG A 57 0.83 -3.07 -9.57
CA ARG A 57 1.76 -2.69 -8.51
C ARG A 57 1.28 -3.21 -7.14
N ARG A 58 2.12 -3.06 -6.13
CA ARG A 58 1.80 -3.38 -4.74
C ARG A 58 2.31 -2.25 -3.86
N ALA A 59 1.40 -1.63 -3.09
CA ALA A 59 1.76 -0.62 -2.11
C ALA A 59 2.31 -1.30 -0.85
N ASP A 60 3.43 -0.81 -0.32
CA ASP A 60 4.03 -1.41 0.89
C ASP A 60 3.13 -1.24 2.11
N VAL A 61 2.57 -0.04 2.28
CA VAL A 61 1.50 0.25 3.25
C VAL A 61 0.41 1.03 2.54
N MET A 62 -0.83 0.55 2.63
CA MET A 62 -2.02 1.34 2.34
C MET A 62 -2.78 1.57 3.64
N ALA A 63 -3.31 2.77 3.84
CA ALA A 63 -4.08 3.09 5.03
C ALA A 63 -5.32 3.92 4.70
N VAL A 64 -6.38 3.70 5.48
CA VAL A 64 -7.67 4.41 5.36
C VAL A 64 -7.98 5.12 6.68
N GLY A 65 -8.14 6.44 6.61
CA GLY A 65 -8.50 7.29 7.75
C GLY A 65 -10.00 7.28 8.04
N ARG A 66 -10.41 7.82 9.18
CA ARG A 66 -11.83 7.85 9.62
C ARG A 66 -12.78 8.54 8.64
N ALA A 67 -12.29 9.56 7.92
CA ALA A 67 -13.04 10.28 6.90
C ALA A 67 -12.94 9.65 5.49
N GLY A 68 -12.31 8.47 5.35
CA GLY A 68 -12.10 7.81 4.06
C GLY A 68 -10.94 8.37 3.24
N GLU A 69 -10.07 9.19 3.84
CA GLU A 69 -8.77 9.55 3.26
C GLU A 69 -7.92 8.29 3.06
N ILE A 70 -7.30 8.16 1.89
CA ILE A 70 -6.46 7.02 1.55
C ILE A 70 -5.01 7.49 1.48
N VAL A 71 -4.14 6.82 2.24
CA VAL A 71 -2.70 7.08 2.26
C VAL A 71 -1.98 5.86 1.68
N ILE A 72 -0.98 6.09 0.85
CA ILE A 72 0.03 5.08 0.51
C ILE A 72 1.37 5.52 1.08
N VAL A 73 2.07 4.58 1.71
CA VAL A 73 3.45 4.76 2.16
C VAL A 73 4.31 3.69 1.49
N GLU A 74 5.26 4.12 0.67
CA GLU A 74 6.27 3.26 0.06
C GLU A 74 7.54 3.26 0.91
N ILE A 75 8.05 2.08 1.24
CA ILE A 75 9.22 1.93 2.11
C ILE A 75 10.47 1.94 1.24
N LYS A 76 11.48 2.70 1.66
CA LYS A 76 12.80 2.69 1.03
C LYS A 76 13.84 2.28 2.05
N SER A 77 14.29 1.02 1.97
CA SER A 77 15.28 0.45 2.91
C SER A 77 16.71 0.92 2.64
N GLY A 78 16.91 1.76 1.62
CA GLY A 78 18.20 2.39 1.32
C GLY A 78 18.18 3.17 0.01
N PRO A 79 19.20 4.00 -0.27
CA PRO A 79 19.26 4.85 -1.46
C PRO A 79 19.08 4.13 -2.80
N GLN A 80 19.54 2.87 -2.89
CA GLN A 80 19.45 2.09 -4.12
C GLN A 80 18.00 1.72 -4.46
N ASP A 81 17.20 1.31 -3.47
CA ASP A 81 15.78 0.99 -3.62
C ASP A 81 15.02 2.17 -4.25
N PHE A 82 15.25 3.38 -3.72
CA PHE A 82 14.66 4.60 -4.27
C PHE A 82 15.11 4.87 -5.72
N ARG A 83 16.40 4.72 -6.04
CA ARG A 83 16.90 4.97 -7.41
C ARG A 83 16.34 3.98 -8.43
N THR A 84 16.03 2.76 -8.02
CA THR A 84 15.47 1.72 -8.89
C THR A 84 13.95 1.81 -9.03
N ASP A 85 13.25 2.31 -8.03
CA ASP A 85 11.81 2.55 -8.11
C ASP A 85 11.54 3.82 -8.90
N ARG A 86 11.33 3.68 -10.21
CA ARG A 86 10.99 4.79 -11.11
C ARG A 86 9.49 4.95 -11.34
N LYS A 87 8.69 4.05 -10.77
CA LYS A 87 7.25 3.94 -11.06
C LYS A 87 6.37 4.41 -9.90
N TRP A 88 7.00 4.84 -8.81
CA TRP A 88 6.30 5.43 -7.68
C TRP A 88 5.25 6.51 -8.01
N PRO A 89 5.38 7.36 -9.07
CA PRO A 89 4.35 8.35 -9.36
C PRO A 89 2.99 7.71 -9.70
N GLU A 90 2.98 6.45 -10.19
CA GLU A 90 1.76 5.69 -10.49
C GLU A 90 0.87 5.49 -9.25
N TYR A 91 1.44 5.51 -8.04
CA TYR A 91 0.71 5.34 -6.77
C TYR A 91 -0.25 6.49 -6.46
N ARG A 92 0.02 7.70 -6.98
CA ARG A 92 -0.85 8.87 -6.79
C ARG A 92 -2.25 8.67 -7.34
N ALA A 93 -2.44 7.75 -8.29
CA ALA A 93 -3.76 7.41 -8.82
C ALA A 93 -4.62 6.56 -7.85
N PHE A 94 -4.07 6.19 -6.69
CA PHE A 94 -4.67 5.27 -5.71
C PHE A 94 -4.67 5.79 -4.27
N CYS A 95 -4.20 7.01 -4.02
CA CYS A 95 -4.21 7.64 -2.70
C CYS A 95 -4.50 9.14 -2.80
N ASP A 96 -4.84 9.76 -1.67
CA ASP A 96 -4.90 11.21 -1.50
C ASP A 96 -3.55 11.79 -1.05
N ARG A 97 -2.73 10.96 -0.41
CA ARG A 97 -1.40 11.30 0.06
C ARG A 97 -0.45 10.14 -0.17
N LEU A 98 0.72 10.48 -0.70
CA LEU A 98 1.81 9.55 -0.96
C LEU A 98 3.00 9.97 -0.09
N TYR A 99 3.49 9.03 0.71
CA TYR A 99 4.69 9.20 1.51
C TYR A 99 5.74 8.18 1.09
N PHE A 100 7.00 8.55 1.21
CA PHE A 100 8.07 7.57 1.42
C PHE A 100 8.35 7.41 2.91
N ALA A 101 8.59 6.19 3.35
CA ALA A 101 9.11 5.90 4.67
C ALA A 101 10.52 5.34 4.60
N VAL A 102 11.42 5.93 5.39
CA VAL A 102 12.85 5.61 5.41
C VAL A 102 13.33 5.40 6.84
N ASP A 103 14.50 4.77 7.00
CA ASP A 103 15.20 4.80 8.28
C ASP A 103 15.89 6.16 8.54
N ARG A 104 16.44 6.34 9.74
CA ARG A 104 17.09 7.59 10.16
C ARG A 104 18.38 7.91 9.39
N GLY A 105 19.03 6.91 8.77
CA GLY A 105 20.29 7.06 8.04
C GLY A 105 20.11 7.37 6.56
N PHE A 106 18.88 7.35 6.05
CA PHE A 106 18.60 7.62 4.65
C PHE A 106 18.83 9.11 4.29
N PRO A 107 19.50 9.43 3.16
CA PRO A 107 19.71 10.81 2.70
C PRO A 107 18.38 11.45 2.23
N GLN A 108 17.78 12.28 3.08
CA GLN A 108 16.43 12.81 2.90
C GLN A 108 16.29 13.70 1.66
N GLU A 109 17.38 14.35 1.24
CA GLU A 109 17.48 15.20 0.05
C GLU A 109 17.28 14.44 -1.26
N MET A 110 17.39 13.09 -1.24
CA MET A 110 17.05 12.27 -2.40
C MET A 110 15.54 12.22 -2.66
N ILE A 111 14.71 12.47 -1.64
CA ILE A 111 13.27 12.33 -1.75
C ILE A 111 12.65 13.62 -2.33
N PRO A 112 11.91 13.53 -3.47
CA PRO A 112 11.28 14.68 -4.11
C PRO A 112 10.38 15.49 -3.16
N ALA A 113 10.45 16.82 -3.27
CA ALA A 113 9.73 17.74 -2.39
C ALA A 113 8.19 17.64 -2.50
N ASP A 114 7.68 17.12 -3.62
CA ASP A 114 6.26 16.92 -3.88
C ASP A 114 5.69 15.62 -3.25
N VAL A 115 6.52 14.87 -2.52
CA VAL A 115 6.12 13.64 -1.80
C VAL A 115 6.36 13.84 -0.30
N GLY A 116 5.46 13.28 0.51
CA GLY A 116 5.65 13.28 1.96
C GLY A 116 6.81 12.38 2.38
N LEU A 117 7.39 12.67 3.54
CA LEU A 117 8.51 11.92 4.08
C LEU A 117 8.25 11.54 5.53
N ILE A 118 8.38 10.24 5.81
CA ILE A 118 8.29 9.66 7.15
C ILE A 118 9.65 9.04 7.49
N ALA A 119 10.19 9.36 8.67
CA ALA A 119 11.27 8.59 9.27
C ALA A 119 10.67 7.61 10.27
N ALA A 120 11.03 6.33 10.16
CA ALA A 120 10.48 5.29 11.04
C ALA A 120 11.54 4.28 11.47
N ASP A 121 11.26 3.62 12.59
CA ASP A 121 11.99 2.46 13.09
C ASP A 121 10.98 1.43 13.64
N GLY A 122 11.46 0.40 14.33
CA GLY A 122 10.58 -0.65 14.85
C GLY A 122 9.60 -0.16 15.93
N TYR A 123 9.83 1.02 16.52
CA TYR A 123 9.08 1.52 17.66
C TYR A 123 7.96 2.47 17.23
N GLY A 124 8.23 3.34 16.26
CA GLY A 124 7.25 4.32 15.77
C GLY A 124 7.74 5.05 14.52
N ALA A 125 7.10 6.16 14.21
CA ALA A 125 7.46 7.01 13.08
C ALA A 125 7.15 8.48 13.35
N ALA A 126 7.83 9.35 12.63
CA ALA A 126 7.59 10.79 12.61
C ALA A 126 7.47 11.28 11.16
N VAL A 127 6.45 12.09 10.89
CA VAL A 127 6.34 12.81 9.63
C VAL A 127 7.36 13.95 9.63
N LEU A 128 8.35 13.87 8.74
CA LEU A 128 9.35 14.92 8.55
C LEU A 128 8.89 15.97 7.55
N ARG A 129 8.08 15.55 6.57
CA ARG A 129 7.46 16.42 5.58
C ARG A 129 6.08 15.91 5.26
N GLU A 130 5.09 16.78 5.38
CA GLU A 130 3.71 16.44 5.01
C GLU A 130 3.58 16.21 3.50
N ALA A 131 2.82 15.18 3.13
CA ALA A 131 2.52 14.90 1.74
C ALA A 131 1.50 15.93 1.22
N PRO A 132 1.69 16.50 0.01
CA PRO A 132 0.64 17.27 -0.65
C PRO A 132 -0.63 16.43 -0.87
N VAL A 133 -1.79 17.05 -0.63
CA VAL A 133 -3.09 16.43 -0.88
C VAL A 133 -3.38 16.41 -2.38
N HIS A 134 -3.71 15.24 -2.91
CA HIS A 134 -4.18 15.05 -4.27
C HIS A 134 -5.45 14.20 -4.25
N SER A 135 -6.60 14.85 -4.06
CA SER A 135 -7.85 14.14 -3.80
C SER A 135 -8.24 13.17 -4.93
N LEU A 136 -8.53 11.92 -4.55
CA LEU A 136 -9.14 10.96 -5.46
C LEU A 136 -10.57 11.38 -5.83
N SER A 137 -10.96 11.10 -7.07
CA SER A 137 -12.37 11.18 -7.47
C SER A 137 -13.22 10.23 -6.62
N GLY A 138 -14.49 10.57 -6.41
CA GLY A 138 -15.40 9.75 -5.59
C GLY A 138 -15.49 8.29 -6.07
N ALA A 139 -15.56 8.08 -7.39
CA ALA A 139 -15.58 6.73 -7.97
C ALA A 139 -14.29 5.96 -7.68
N ARG A 140 -13.12 6.61 -7.80
CA ARG A 140 -11.82 5.97 -7.52
C ARG A 140 -11.67 5.64 -6.03
N ARG A 141 -12.02 6.59 -5.15
CA ARG A 141 -12.03 6.38 -3.69
C ARG A 141 -12.87 5.17 -3.31
N LYS A 142 -14.13 5.13 -3.76
CA LYS A 142 -15.04 3.99 -3.51
C LYS A 142 -14.42 2.66 -3.94
N ALA A 143 -13.85 2.60 -5.15
CA ALA A 143 -13.23 1.38 -5.66
C ALA A 143 -12.02 0.93 -4.82
N VAL A 144 -11.15 1.86 -4.40
CA VAL A 144 -9.98 1.55 -3.57
C VAL A 144 -10.41 1.12 -2.17
N THR A 145 -11.36 1.83 -1.54
CA THR A 145 -11.86 1.50 -0.19
C THR A 145 -12.53 0.11 -0.16
N ILE A 146 -13.36 -0.23 -1.13
CA ILE A 146 -13.99 -1.57 -1.20
C ILE A 146 -12.92 -2.66 -1.31
N ARG A 147 -11.89 -2.43 -2.12
CA ARG A 147 -10.80 -3.40 -2.29
C ARG A 147 -9.96 -3.55 -1.03
N PHE A 148 -9.66 -2.44 -0.36
CA PHE A 148 -9.00 -2.44 0.95
C PHE A 148 -9.81 -3.27 1.95
N ALA A 149 -11.13 -3.03 2.06
CA ALA A 149 -12.00 -3.75 2.99
C ALA A 149 -12.07 -5.26 2.69
N ARG A 150 -12.23 -5.66 1.42
CA ARG A 150 -12.24 -7.07 1.01
C ARG A 150 -10.92 -7.77 1.30
N LEU A 151 -9.79 -7.10 1.05
CA LEU A 151 -8.46 -7.64 1.35
C LEU A 151 -8.23 -7.79 2.87
N ALA A 152 -8.65 -6.80 3.66
CA ALA A 152 -8.59 -6.88 5.12
C ALA A 152 -9.41 -8.06 5.66
N ALA A 153 -10.65 -8.20 5.20
CA ALA A 153 -11.54 -9.29 5.60
C ALA A 153 -10.97 -10.66 5.21
N ALA A 154 -10.47 -10.80 3.98
CA ALA A 154 -9.84 -12.04 3.52
C ALA A 154 -8.63 -12.44 4.37
N ARG A 155 -7.74 -11.49 4.67
CA ARG A 155 -6.55 -11.74 5.51
C ARG A 155 -6.91 -12.07 6.97
N LEU A 156 -7.91 -11.40 7.52
CA LEU A 156 -8.42 -11.71 8.86
C LEU A 156 -9.01 -13.12 8.90
N GLN A 157 -9.82 -13.48 7.90
CA GLN A 157 -10.38 -14.82 7.78
C GLN A 157 -9.28 -15.89 7.67
N ALA A 158 -8.28 -15.67 6.82
CA ALA A 158 -7.14 -16.60 6.70
C ALA A 158 -6.29 -16.71 7.97
N THR A 159 -6.34 -15.72 8.86
CA THR A 159 -5.71 -15.80 10.19
C THR A 159 -6.58 -16.59 11.17
N ALA A 160 -7.90 -16.41 11.12
CA ALA A 160 -8.87 -17.10 11.97
C ALA A 160 -9.07 -18.58 11.57
N ASP A 161 -8.97 -18.88 10.28
CA ASP A 161 -9.10 -20.20 9.69
C ASP A 161 -7.94 -20.45 8.71
N PRO A 162 -6.74 -20.77 9.23
CA PRO A 162 -5.57 -21.06 8.39
C PRO A 162 -5.81 -22.30 7.54
N PRO A 163 -5.40 -22.31 6.25
CA PRO A 163 -5.50 -23.50 5.42
C PRO A 163 -4.73 -24.65 6.06
N SER A 164 -5.32 -25.85 6.05
CA SER A 164 -4.62 -27.06 6.48
C SER A 164 -3.35 -27.22 5.64
N ILE A 165 -2.22 -27.52 6.31
CA ILE A 165 -0.99 -27.85 5.61
C ILE A 165 -1.27 -29.15 4.86
N ALA A 166 -1.41 -29.09 3.54
CA ALA A 166 -1.30 -30.27 2.70
C ALA A 166 0.13 -30.76 2.81
N VAL A 167 0.37 -31.71 3.72
CA VAL A 167 1.60 -32.48 3.76
C VAL A 167 1.54 -33.42 2.56
N LEU A 168 2.28 -33.10 1.50
CA LEU A 168 2.68 -34.03 0.45
C LEU A 168 4.16 -34.36 0.62
#